data_AF-A0A1J1IQ74-F1
#
_entry.id   AF-A0A1J1IQ74-F1
#
_cell.length_a   1.000
_cell.length_b   1.000
_cell.length_c   1.000
_cell.angle_alpha   90.00
_cell.angle_beta   90.00
_cell.angle_gamma   90.00
#
_symmetry.space_group_name_H-M   'P 1'
#
loop_
_entity.id
_entity.type
_entity.pdbx_description
1 polymer ?
#
loop_
_entity_poly.entity_id
_entity_poly.type
_entity_poly.pdbx_seq_one_letter_code
_entity_poly.pdbx_strand_id
1 'polypeptide(L)'
;MLRRLIAPGGSMVAAAGVIVKNEESADGKKEKSFICRPSDLPIYTPHVESKPKAEHKPSKIAQTIEEGVSVVRKEVTKVTDVYENQKANLDRYYVKALKDTQHIRNYLQEEDNTLPRVGAIAVGSLAGVVFGIRGGFFKRLFYATVSGSAVAVVCYPREAKKYATVAYNFAYGIKPGDERQKTLPKFPTSFGEVKDNVVDLSSKAYNAAFGSQK
;
A
#
# COMPACT_ATOMS: atom_id res chain seq x y z
N MET A 1 -31.05 -25.52 -0.97
CA MET A 1 -29.85 -25.35 -1.82
C MET A 1 -28.64 -25.23 -0.92
N LEU A 2 -27.79 -26.26 -0.96
CA LEU A 2 -26.56 -26.42 -0.16
C LEU A 2 -25.58 -25.26 -0.38
N ARG A 3 -24.86 -24.86 0.68
CA ARG A 3 -23.40 -24.61 0.67
C ARG A 3 -22.93 -24.17 2.07
N ARG A 4 -22.31 -25.09 2.81
CA ARG A 4 -21.25 -24.77 3.77
C ARG A 4 -20.06 -25.64 3.41
N LEU A 5 -19.03 -24.99 2.88
CA LEU A 5 -17.79 -25.60 2.43
C LEU A 5 -16.77 -25.58 3.58
N ILE A 6 -16.10 -26.71 3.68
CA ILE A 6 -15.01 -27.11 4.57
C ILE A 6 -13.77 -26.26 4.29
N ALA A 7 -13.08 -25.79 5.34
CA ALA A 7 -11.72 -25.25 5.24
C ALA A 7 -10.73 -26.27 5.84
N PRO A 8 -9.66 -26.65 5.12
CA PRO A 8 -8.69 -27.64 5.59
C PRO A 8 -7.64 -27.01 6.52
N GLY A 9 -7.20 -27.81 7.49
CA GLY A 9 -6.23 -27.48 8.52
C GLY A 9 -4.81 -27.24 7.99
N GLY A 10 -4.12 -26.32 8.67
CA GLY A 10 -2.68 -26.10 8.56
C GLY A 10 -1.97 -26.68 9.79
N SER A 11 -1.13 -27.68 9.52
CA SER A 11 -0.29 -28.39 10.48
C SER A 11 0.75 -27.47 11.13
N MET A 12 0.83 -27.50 12.45
CA MET A 12 1.80 -26.76 13.26
C MET A 12 3.07 -27.63 13.38
N VAL A 13 4.16 -27.24 12.72
CA VAL A 13 5.44 -27.95 12.76
C VAL A 13 6.15 -27.64 14.08
N ALA A 14 6.37 -28.69 14.89
CA ALA A 14 7.09 -28.63 16.16
C ALA A 14 8.61 -28.51 15.93
N ALA A 15 9.23 -27.52 16.56
CA ALA A 15 10.68 -27.33 16.57
C ALA A 15 11.33 -28.29 17.59
N ALA A 16 12.13 -29.24 17.10
CA ALA A 16 13.00 -30.06 17.95
C ALA A 16 14.36 -29.37 18.11
N GLY A 17 14.62 -28.82 19.29
CA GLY A 17 15.94 -28.30 19.67
C GLY A 17 16.87 -29.44 20.07
N VAL A 18 17.98 -29.60 19.36
CA VAL A 18 19.07 -30.52 19.75
C VAL A 18 20.06 -29.73 20.61
N ILE A 19 20.19 -30.12 21.88
CA ILE A 19 21.22 -29.62 22.80
C ILE A 19 22.43 -30.55 22.67
N VAL A 20 23.59 -29.99 22.29
CA VAL A 20 24.87 -30.72 22.34
C VAL A 20 25.66 -30.23 23.57
N LYS A 21 25.86 -31.14 24.51
CA LYS A 21 26.75 -31.01 25.67
C LYS A 21 28.17 -31.32 25.20
N ASN A 22 29.13 -30.44 25.52
CA ASN A 22 30.55 -30.62 25.19
C ASN A 22 31.35 -30.86 26.49
N GLU A 23 31.83 -32.09 26.66
CA GLU A 23 33.02 -32.47 27.44
C GLU A 23 33.99 -32.99 26.35
N GLU A 24 35.30 -32.76 26.34
CA GLU A 24 36.27 -32.72 27.43
C GLU A 24 37.64 -32.32 26.81
N SER A 25 38.62 -32.08 27.70
CA SER A 25 40.01 -32.50 27.54
C SER A 25 41.01 -31.67 26.71
N ALA A 26 41.93 -31.12 27.49
CA ALA A 26 43.29 -30.72 27.18
C ALA A 26 44.06 -31.65 26.23
N ASP A 27 44.90 -31.05 25.37
CA ASP A 27 46.31 -31.46 25.31
C ASP A 27 47.17 -30.30 24.76
N GLY A 28 48.30 -30.07 25.41
CA GLY A 28 49.21 -28.97 25.14
C GLY A 28 50.15 -29.26 23.98
N LYS A 29 50.35 -28.27 23.11
CA LYS A 29 51.56 -28.19 22.28
C LYS A 29 52.25 -26.86 22.51
N LYS A 30 53.45 -26.94 23.06
CA LYS A 30 54.37 -25.83 23.33
C LYS A 30 54.54 -24.98 22.07
N GLU A 31 54.09 -23.74 22.12
CA GLU A 31 54.39 -22.72 21.13
C GLU A 31 55.90 -22.44 21.15
N LYS A 32 56.58 -22.66 20.03
CA LYS A 32 57.93 -22.13 19.84
C LYS A 32 57.78 -20.64 19.58
N SER A 33 58.19 -19.82 20.54
CA SER A 33 58.24 -18.37 20.37
C SER A 33 59.22 -18.03 19.23
N PHE A 34 58.69 -17.63 18.08
CA PHE A 34 59.49 -17.09 16.99
C PHE A 34 59.88 -15.65 17.33
N ILE A 35 60.99 -15.48 18.04
CA ILE A 35 61.66 -14.19 18.13
C ILE A 35 62.48 -14.06 16.84
N CYS A 36 61.85 -13.53 15.78
CA CYS A 36 62.53 -13.17 14.52
C CYS A 36 62.94 -11.70 14.57
N ARG A 37 64.16 -11.37 14.14
CA ARG A 37 64.58 -9.96 13.97
C ARG A 37 63.89 -9.38 12.72
N PRO A 38 63.49 -8.09 12.71
CA PRO A 38 62.84 -7.47 11.57
C PRO A 38 63.63 -7.58 10.25
N SER A 39 64.95 -7.69 10.33
CA SER A 39 65.86 -7.85 9.20
C SER A 39 65.90 -9.27 8.61
N ASP A 40 65.41 -10.26 9.35
CA ASP A 40 65.36 -11.66 8.92
C ASP A 40 64.05 -11.99 8.19
N LEU A 41 63.17 -10.98 7.97
CA LEU A 41 61.95 -11.14 7.18
C LEU A 41 62.27 -10.81 5.72
N PRO A 42 62.25 -11.79 4.79
CA PRO A 42 62.58 -11.53 3.40
C PRO A 42 61.50 -10.64 2.76
N ILE A 43 61.84 -9.36 2.52
CA ILE A 43 60.92 -8.38 1.92
C ILE A 43 60.71 -8.64 0.42
N TYR A 44 61.70 -9.27 -0.25
CA TYR A 44 61.69 -9.44 -1.71
C TYR A 44 62.22 -10.81 -2.20
N THR A 45 62.01 -11.90 -1.44
CA THR A 45 62.11 -13.21 -2.10
C THR A 45 60.95 -13.33 -3.09
N PRO A 46 61.18 -13.67 -4.38
CA PRO A 46 60.08 -14.06 -5.26
C PRO A 46 59.34 -15.17 -4.53
N HIS A 47 58.03 -15.00 -4.35
CA HIS A 47 57.21 -15.91 -3.57
C HIS A 47 57.62 -17.35 -3.89
N VAL A 48 58.33 -18.02 -2.98
CA VAL A 48 58.37 -19.47 -2.99
C VAL A 48 56.90 -19.79 -2.86
N GLU A 49 56.30 -20.29 -3.94
CA GLU A 49 54.91 -20.71 -3.96
C GLU A 49 54.70 -21.45 -2.67
N SER A 50 54.01 -20.80 -1.73
CA SER A 50 53.79 -21.39 -0.43
C SER A 50 53.09 -22.68 -0.77
N LYS A 51 53.74 -23.84 -0.50
CA LYS A 51 53.13 -25.16 -0.71
C LYS A 51 51.67 -24.99 -0.31
N PRO A 52 50.71 -25.20 -1.23
CA PRO A 52 49.33 -24.76 -1.05
C PRO A 52 48.94 -25.17 0.36
N LYS A 53 48.73 -24.17 1.22
CA LYS A 53 48.52 -24.36 2.64
C LYS A 53 47.51 -25.49 2.75
N ALA A 54 47.95 -26.65 3.27
CA ALA A 54 47.25 -27.91 3.12
C ALA A 54 45.76 -27.63 3.27
N GLU A 55 45.02 -27.83 2.17
CA GLU A 55 43.61 -27.48 2.05
C GLU A 55 42.94 -27.91 3.35
N HIS A 56 42.64 -26.94 4.22
CA HIS A 56 42.22 -27.25 5.57
C HIS A 56 40.79 -27.76 5.38
N LYS A 57 40.66 -29.07 5.15
CA LYS A 57 39.37 -29.72 4.98
C LYS A 57 38.55 -29.28 6.18
N PRO A 58 37.50 -28.47 5.98
CA PRO A 58 36.77 -27.94 7.10
C PRO A 58 36.34 -29.14 7.94
N SER A 59 36.52 -29.05 9.25
CA SER A 59 36.11 -30.15 10.12
C SER A 59 34.67 -30.50 9.80
N LYS A 60 34.27 -31.76 9.97
CA LYS A 60 32.88 -32.18 9.68
C LYS A 60 31.85 -31.29 10.40
N ILE A 61 32.24 -30.71 11.54
CA ILE A 61 31.45 -29.77 12.34
C ILE A 61 31.37 -28.38 11.66
N ALA A 62 32.47 -27.89 11.08
CA ALA A 62 32.44 -26.63 10.31
C ALA A 62 31.56 -26.75 9.05
N GLN A 63 31.65 -27.88 8.35
CA GLN A 63 30.81 -28.14 7.15
C GLN A 63 29.31 -28.18 7.48
N THR A 64 28.91 -28.83 8.57
CA THR A 64 27.48 -28.90 8.95
C THR A 64 26.91 -27.54 9.34
N ILE A 65 27.71 -26.68 9.99
CA ILE A 65 27.29 -25.32 10.35
C ILE A 65 27.21 -24.44 9.11
N GLU A 66 28.19 -24.53 8.21
CA GLU A 66 28.21 -23.79 6.95
C GLU A 66 27.00 -24.15 6.07
N GLU A 67 26.65 -25.43 5.99
CA GLU A 67 25.48 -25.89 5.25
C GLU A 67 24.19 -25.31 5.83
N GLY A 68 24.00 -25.38 7.15
CA GLY A 68 22.83 -24.83 7.83
C GLY A 68 22.68 -23.31 7.65
N VAL A 69 23.77 -22.56 7.81
CA VAL A 69 23.77 -21.10 7.58
C VAL A 69 23.54 -20.80 6.09
N SER A 70 24.06 -21.61 5.17
CA SER A 70 23.85 -21.40 3.73
C SER A 70 22.38 -21.60 3.33
N VAL A 71 21.68 -22.56 3.94
CA VAL A 71 20.26 -22.81 3.66
C VAL A 71 19.43 -21.61 4.11
N VAL A 72 19.62 -21.16 5.36
CA VAL A 72 18.89 -20.00 5.89
C VAL A 72 19.18 -18.75 5.06
N ARG A 73 20.45 -18.49 4.70
CA ARG A 73 20.80 -17.35 3.86
C ARG A 73 20.10 -17.42 2.50
N LYS A 74 20.15 -18.57 1.83
CA LYS A 74 19.51 -18.75 0.52
C LYS A 74 18.00 -18.59 0.59
N GLU A 75 17.36 -19.07 1.65
CA GLU A 75 15.90 -18.92 1.83
C GLU A 75 15.51 -17.47 2.11
N VAL A 76 16.23 -16.79 3.00
CA VAL A 76 15.99 -15.37 3.29
C VAL A 76 16.19 -14.53 2.03
N THR A 77 17.30 -14.73 1.29
CA THR A 77 17.56 -14.00 0.04
C THR A 77 16.46 -14.25 -1.00
N LYS A 78 15.99 -15.49 -1.17
CA LYS A 78 14.87 -15.77 -2.10
C LYS A 78 13.59 -15.02 -1.70
N VAL A 79 13.26 -14.99 -0.41
CA VAL A 79 12.06 -14.30 0.09
C VAL A 79 12.17 -12.79 -0.09
N THR A 80 13.34 -12.21 0.21
CA THR A 80 13.57 -10.78 0.01
C THR A 80 13.52 -10.41 -1.46
N ASP A 81 14.13 -11.20 -2.33
CA ASP A 81 14.14 -10.96 -3.78
C ASP A 81 12.72 -11.00 -4.35
N VAL A 82 11.89 -11.97 -3.95
CA VAL A 82 10.49 -12.05 -4.37
C VAL A 82 9.70 -10.84 -3.88
N TYR A 83 9.93 -10.38 -2.65
CA TYR A 83 9.26 -9.22 -2.10
C TYR A 83 9.66 -7.92 -2.83
N GLU A 84 10.94 -7.71 -3.09
CA GLU A 84 11.45 -6.54 -3.81
C GLU A 84 10.91 -6.49 -5.24
N ASN A 85 10.88 -7.63 -5.94
CA ASN A 85 10.31 -7.72 -7.28
C ASN A 85 8.80 -7.43 -7.30
N GLN A 86 8.05 -7.92 -6.30
CA GLN A 86 6.61 -7.61 -6.19
C GLN A 86 6.37 -6.13 -5.87
N LYS A 87 7.15 -5.56 -4.95
CA LYS A 87 7.06 -4.14 -4.59
C LYS A 87 7.35 -3.25 -5.79
N ALA A 88 8.41 -3.53 -6.55
CA ALA A 88 8.75 -2.76 -7.75
C ALA A 88 7.63 -2.81 -8.80
N ASN A 89 6.97 -3.96 -8.96
CA ASN A 89 5.81 -4.08 -9.86
C ASN A 89 4.62 -3.26 -9.36
N LEU A 90 4.28 -3.35 -8.08
CA LEU A 90 3.18 -2.57 -7.49
C LEU A 90 3.41 -1.07 -7.61
N ASP A 91 4.62 -0.60 -7.33
CA ASP A 91 5.00 0.81 -7.45
C ASP A 91 4.85 1.28 -8.92
N ARG A 92 5.28 0.47 -9.88
CA ARG A 92 5.10 0.75 -11.31
C ARG A 92 3.64 0.81 -11.71
N TYR A 93 2.82 -0.14 -11.28
CA TYR A 93 1.39 -0.14 -11.56
C TYR A 93 0.69 1.06 -10.93
N TYR A 94 1.05 1.42 -9.71
CA TYR A 94 0.52 2.58 -9.01
C TYR A 94 0.85 3.88 -9.76
N VAL A 95 2.12 4.09 -10.09
CA VAL A 95 2.56 5.28 -10.85
C VAL A 95 1.92 5.33 -12.23
N LYS A 96 1.79 4.19 -12.91
CA LYS A 96 1.12 4.09 -14.20
C LYS A 96 -0.37 4.43 -14.10
N ALA A 97 -1.08 3.87 -13.13
CA ALA A 97 -2.49 4.13 -12.90
C ALA A 97 -2.75 5.62 -12.59
N LEU A 98 -1.86 6.27 -11.83
CA LEU A 98 -1.94 7.70 -11.58
C LEU A 98 -1.79 8.53 -12.87
N LYS A 99 -0.79 8.20 -13.69
CA LYS A 99 -0.55 8.87 -14.99
C LYS A 99 -1.71 8.66 -15.95
N ASP A 100 -2.21 7.44 -16.07
CA ASP A 100 -3.32 7.08 -16.95
C ASP A 100 -4.61 7.81 -16.50
N THR A 101 -4.86 7.88 -15.18
CA THR A 101 -5.99 8.63 -14.64
C THR A 101 -5.88 10.13 -14.90
N GLN A 102 -4.68 10.72 -14.75
CA GLN A 102 -4.45 12.13 -15.08
C GLN A 102 -4.68 12.40 -16.57
N HIS A 103 -4.21 11.50 -17.44
CA HIS A 103 -4.39 11.62 -18.88
C HIS A 103 -5.87 11.55 -19.27
N ILE A 104 -6.61 10.55 -18.78
CA ILE A 104 -8.06 10.41 -19.02
C ILE A 104 -8.81 11.63 -18.51
N ARG A 105 -8.46 12.13 -17.32
CA ARG A 105 -9.06 13.34 -16.75
C ARG A 105 -8.86 14.54 -17.67
N ASN A 106 -7.64 14.77 -18.13
CA ASN A 106 -7.34 15.90 -19.01
C ASN A 106 -8.09 15.75 -20.35
N TYR A 107 -8.10 14.55 -20.92
CA TYR A 107 -8.82 14.24 -22.16
C TYR A 107 -10.34 14.49 -22.05
N LEU A 108 -10.95 14.08 -20.94
CA LEU A 108 -12.37 14.34 -20.68
C LEU A 108 -12.65 15.83 -20.45
N GLN A 109 -11.69 16.62 -19.98
CA GLN A 109 -11.84 18.04 -19.71
C GLN A 109 -11.55 18.93 -20.94
N GLU A 110 -11.06 18.36 -22.04
CA GLU A 110 -10.84 19.04 -23.32
C GLU A 110 -12.18 19.43 -23.97
N GLU A 111 -12.37 20.69 -24.39
CA GLU A 111 -13.68 21.24 -24.82
C GLU A 111 -14.26 20.56 -26.06
N ASP A 112 -13.41 20.02 -26.92
CA ASP A 112 -13.82 19.38 -28.18
C ASP A 112 -14.40 17.97 -28.00
N ASN A 113 -14.16 17.33 -26.85
CA ASN A 113 -14.51 15.93 -26.59
C ASN A 113 -15.85 15.78 -25.84
N THR A 114 -16.93 16.33 -26.39
CA THR A 114 -18.26 16.29 -25.76
C THR A 114 -18.85 14.87 -25.67
N LEU A 115 -18.64 14.03 -26.70
CA LEU A 115 -19.13 12.66 -26.75
C LEU A 115 -18.57 11.78 -25.61
N PRO A 116 -17.23 11.70 -25.39
CA PRO A 116 -16.66 11.00 -24.25
C PRO A 116 -17.17 11.46 -22.88
N ARG A 117 -17.43 12.77 -22.69
CA ARG A 117 -17.93 13.32 -21.42
C ARG A 117 -19.32 12.77 -21.07
N VAL A 118 -20.23 12.80 -22.03
CA VAL A 118 -21.60 12.27 -21.82
C VAL A 118 -21.55 10.75 -21.64
N GLY A 119 -20.70 10.06 -22.40
CA GLY A 119 -20.47 8.62 -22.23
C GLY A 119 -19.98 8.27 -20.82
N ALA A 120 -19.00 9.01 -20.30
CA ALA A 120 -18.48 8.81 -18.94
C ALA A 120 -19.56 8.99 -17.87
N ILE A 121 -20.40 10.04 -18.00
CA ILE A 121 -21.52 10.29 -17.07
C ILE A 121 -22.56 9.17 -17.15
N ALA A 122 -22.88 8.70 -18.35
CA ALA A 122 -23.82 7.60 -18.55
C ALA A 122 -23.33 6.30 -17.92
N VAL A 123 -22.07 5.94 -18.15
CA VAL A 123 -21.43 4.76 -17.54
C VAL A 123 -21.34 4.90 -16.01
N GLY A 124 -21.00 6.09 -15.51
CA GLY A 124 -20.99 6.38 -14.07
C GLY A 124 -22.37 6.24 -13.43
N SER A 125 -23.41 6.71 -14.11
CA SER A 125 -24.80 6.59 -13.67
C SER A 125 -25.25 5.12 -13.69
N LEU A 126 -24.93 4.38 -14.75
CA LEU A 126 -25.23 2.95 -14.87
C LEU A 126 -24.53 2.14 -13.78
N ALA A 127 -23.27 2.44 -13.47
CA ALA A 127 -22.55 1.80 -12.38
C ALA A 127 -23.28 2.01 -11.04
N GLY A 128 -23.79 3.21 -10.78
CA GLY A 128 -24.63 3.49 -9.61
C GLY A 128 -25.90 2.63 -9.56
N VAL A 129 -26.58 2.45 -10.70
CA VAL A 129 -27.73 1.53 -10.78
C VAL A 129 -27.31 0.11 -10.41
N VAL A 130 -26.17 -0.37 -10.91
CA VAL A 130 -25.63 -1.71 -10.61
C VAL A 130 -25.39 -1.89 -9.12
N PHE A 131 -24.74 -0.91 -8.46
CA PHE A 131 -24.57 -0.92 -7.01
C PHE A 131 -25.91 -0.87 -6.25
N GLY A 132 -26.92 -0.22 -6.82
CA GLY A 132 -28.26 -0.13 -6.28
C GLY A 132 -29.18 -1.33 -6.55
N ILE A 133 -28.76 -2.35 -7.32
CA ILE A 133 -29.64 -3.45 -7.79
C ILE A 133 -30.34 -4.17 -6.65
N ARG A 134 -29.65 -4.39 -5.53
CA ARG A 134 -30.19 -5.08 -4.33
C ARG A 134 -31.28 -4.26 -3.62
N GLY A 135 -31.40 -2.96 -3.92
CA GLY A 135 -32.42 -2.07 -3.39
C GLY A 135 -33.66 -1.95 -4.27
N GLY A 136 -34.72 -1.33 -3.72
CA GLY A 136 -35.92 -0.94 -4.48
C GLY A 136 -35.67 0.22 -5.45
N PHE A 137 -36.72 0.65 -6.17
CA PHE A 137 -36.63 1.68 -7.23
C PHE A 137 -35.98 2.99 -6.76
N PHE A 138 -36.38 3.53 -5.60
CA PHE A 138 -35.81 4.76 -5.05
C PHE A 138 -34.31 4.66 -4.76
N LYS A 139 -33.85 3.51 -4.25
CA LYS A 139 -32.42 3.30 -3.99
C LYS A 139 -31.64 3.30 -5.30
N ARG A 140 -32.14 2.60 -6.32
CA ARG A 140 -31.52 2.58 -7.65
C ARG A 140 -31.39 3.97 -8.24
N LEU A 141 -32.45 4.78 -8.17
CA LEU A 141 -32.43 6.15 -8.68
C LEU A 141 -31.44 7.02 -7.89
N PHE A 142 -31.45 6.93 -6.56
CA PHE A 142 -30.52 7.69 -5.71
C PHE A 142 -29.05 7.33 -5.98
N TYR A 143 -28.72 6.04 -6.07
CA TYR A 143 -27.35 5.63 -6.37
C TYR A 143 -26.91 6.07 -7.76
N ALA A 144 -27.80 6.02 -8.75
CA ALA A 144 -27.53 6.49 -10.11
C ALA A 144 -27.29 8.01 -10.17
N THR A 145 -28.12 8.80 -9.49
CA THR A 145 -27.97 10.27 -9.50
C THR A 145 -26.72 10.71 -8.74
N VAL A 146 -26.42 10.08 -7.60
CA VAL A 146 -25.20 10.37 -6.84
C VAL A 146 -23.95 9.99 -7.64
N SER A 147 -23.92 8.82 -8.27
CA SER A 147 -22.75 8.41 -9.07
C SER A 147 -22.61 9.23 -10.35
N GLY A 148 -23.71 9.51 -11.04
CA GLY A 148 -23.74 10.35 -12.24
C GLY A 148 -23.28 11.78 -11.95
N SER A 149 -23.79 12.39 -10.87
CA SER A 149 -23.38 13.73 -10.46
C SER A 149 -21.92 13.79 -10.03
N ALA A 150 -21.40 12.77 -9.32
CA ALA A 150 -19.99 12.69 -8.97
C ALA A 150 -19.10 12.69 -10.22
N VAL A 151 -19.43 11.90 -11.24
CA VAL A 151 -18.68 11.87 -12.50
C VAL A 151 -18.84 13.17 -13.28
N ALA A 152 -20.03 13.78 -13.27
CA ALA A 152 -20.28 15.06 -13.92
C ALA A 152 -19.43 16.19 -13.31
N VAL A 153 -19.24 16.23 -11.99
CA VAL A 153 -18.38 17.21 -11.31
C VAL A 153 -16.91 17.06 -11.75
N VAL A 154 -16.45 15.83 -11.98
CA VAL A 154 -15.09 15.57 -12.47
C VAL A 154 -14.93 16.02 -13.93
N CYS A 155 -15.94 15.80 -14.77
CA CYS A 155 -15.91 16.20 -16.19
C CYS A 155 -16.10 17.71 -16.40
N TYR A 156 -16.89 18.38 -15.55
CA TYR A 156 -17.25 19.81 -15.67
C TYR A 156 -16.92 20.62 -14.40
N PRO A 157 -15.64 20.74 -14.02
CA PRO A 157 -15.26 21.36 -12.74
C PRO A 157 -15.54 22.88 -12.67
N ARG A 158 -15.48 23.59 -13.80
CA ARG A 158 -15.71 25.05 -13.85
C ARG A 158 -17.19 25.38 -13.70
N GLU A 159 -18.05 24.65 -14.41
CA GLU A 159 -19.50 24.79 -14.34
C GLU A 159 -20.03 24.34 -12.99
N ALA A 160 -19.53 23.21 -12.47
CA ALA A 160 -19.91 22.70 -11.14
C ALA A 160 -19.70 23.76 -10.04
N LYS A 161 -18.59 24.51 -10.07
CA LYS A 161 -18.35 25.61 -9.11
C LYS A 161 -19.35 26.75 -9.24
N LYS A 162 -19.70 27.14 -10.47
CA LYS A 162 -20.70 28.20 -10.72
C LYS A 162 -22.07 27.76 -10.21
N TYR A 163 -22.53 26.59 -10.60
CA TYR A 163 -23.82 26.05 -10.17
C TYR A 163 -23.88 25.80 -8.66
N ALA A 164 -22.79 25.30 -8.06
CA ALA A 164 -22.72 25.16 -6.60
C ALA A 164 -22.80 26.52 -5.89
N THR A 165 -22.20 27.58 -6.45
CA THR A 165 -22.25 28.93 -5.87
C THR A 165 -23.66 29.50 -5.93
N VAL A 166 -24.32 29.31 -7.08
CA VAL A 166 -25.73 29.72 -7.26
C VAL A 166 -26.63 28.95 -6.30
N ALA A 167 -26.47 27.62 -6.22
CA ALA A 167 -27.26 26.78 -5.31
C ALA A 167 -27.03 27.15 -3.84
N TYR A 168 -25.79 27.43 -3.45
CA TYR A 168 -25.46 27.90 -2.11
C TYR A 168 -26.15 29.24 -1.82
N ASN A 169 -26.01 30.24 -2.69
CA ASN A 169 -26.66 31.54 -2.50
C ASN A 169 -28.20 31.43 -2.50
N PHE A 170 -28.78 30.54 -3.29
CA PHE A 170 -30.21 30.26 -3.30
C PHE A 170 -30.69 29.65 -1.98
N ALA A 171 -29.94 28.68 -1.41
CA ALA A 171 -30.26 28.10 -0.11
C ALA A 171 -30.23 29.14 1.02
N TYR A 172 -29.42 30.19 0.89
CA TYR A 172 -29.37 31.33 1.82
C TYR A 172 -30.34 32.48 1.44
N GLY A 173 -31.13 32.33 0.38
CA GLY A 173 -32.14 33.32 -0.05
C GLY A 173 -31.58 34.60 -0.68
N ILE A 174 -30.34 34.58 -1.17
CA ILE A 174 -29.68 35.76 -1.77
C ILE A 174 -30.05 35.85 -3.26
N LYS A 175 -30.53 37.02 -3.70
CA LYS A 175 -30.94 37.24 -5.10
C LYS A 175 -29.73 37.46 -6.01
N PRO A 176 -29.80 37.08 -7.30
CA PRO A 176 -28.74 37.35 -8.25
C PRO A 176 -28.61 38.87 -8.47
N GLY A 177 -27.48 39.47 -8.05
CA GLY A 177 -27.19 40.89 -8.22
C GLY A 177 -26.80 41.66 -6.94
N ASP A 178 -26.93 41.06 -5.76
CA ASP A 178 -26.52 41.70 -4.49
C ASP A 178 -25.01 41.54 -4.21
N GLU A 179 -24.37 42.58 -3.67
CA GLU A 179 -22.96 42.59 -3.21
C GLU A 179 -22.63 41.55 -2.11
N ARG A 180 -23.66 40.86 -1.58
CA ARG A 180 -23.56 39.84 -0.53
C ARG A 180 -23.34 38.42 -1.06
N GLN A 181 -22.99 38.26 -2.33
CA GLN A 181 -22.75 36.94 -2.92
C GLN A 181 -21.66 36.20 -2.15
N LYS A 182 -22.04 35.15 -1.41
CA LYS A 182 -21.09 34.36 -0.62
C LYS A 182 -20.36 33.41 -1.55
N THR A 183 -19.04 33.40 -1.45
CA THR A 183 -18.19 32.41 -2.10
C THR A 183 -18.36 31.06 -1.41
N LEU A 184 -18.28 29.95 -2.16
CA LEU A 184 -18.36 28.62 -1.55
C LEU A 184 -17.37 28.49 -0.38
N PRO A 185 -17.78 27.87 0.74
CA PRO A 185 -16.82 27.44 1.74
C PRO A 185 -15.82 26.46 1.11
N LYS A 186 -14.57 26.47 1.60
CA LYS A 186 -13.56 25.53 1.14
C LYS A 186 -14.05 24.11 1.42
N PHE A 187 -14.06 23.25 0.40
CA PHE A 187 -14.35 21.84 0.59
C PHE A 187 -13.33 21.24 1.56
N PRO A 188 -13.76 20.36 2.48
CA PRO A 188 -12.86 19.70 3.42
C PRO A 188 -11.78 18.96 2.64
N THR A 189 -10.53 19.18 3.01
CA THR A 189 -9.38 18.62 2.29
C THR A 189 -9.07 17.19 2.73
N SER A 190 -9.63 16.74 3.86
CA SER A 190 -9.39 15.43 4.43
C SER A 190 -10.68 14.61 4.60
N PHE A 191 -10.55 13.29 4.48
CA PHE A 191 -11.65 12.36 4.76
C PHE A 191 -12.03 12.33 6.26
N GLY A 192 -11.09 12.66 7.15
CA GLY A 192 -11.35 12.80 8.58
C GLY A 192 -12.37 13.91 8.84
N GLU A 193 -12.13 15.10 8.30
CA GLU A 193 -13.07 16.23 8.39
C GLU A 193 -14.45 15.90 7.82
N VAL A 194 -14.52 15.14 6.71
CA VAL A 194 -15.82 14.72 6.16
C VAL A 194 -16.57 13.82 7.14
N LYS A 195 -15.88 12.83 7.72
CA LYS A 195 -16.48 11.94 8.71
C LYS A 195 -16.96 12.72 9.93
N ASP A 196 -16.12 13.61 10.44
CA ASP A 196 -16.43 14.40 11.65
C ASP A 196 -17.60 15.35 11.40
N ASN A 197 -17.66 16.02 10.25
CA ASN A 197 -18.80 16.86 9.86
C ASN A 197 -20.10 16.05 9.73
N VAL A 198 -20.04 14.83 9.18
CA VAL A 198 -21.21 13.94 9.06
C VAL A 198 -21.67 13.44 10.43
N VAL A 199 -20.72 13.10 11.32
CA VAL A 199 -21.03 12.67 12.69
C VAL A 199 -21.64 13.82 13.48
N ASP A 200 -21.05 15.02 13.43
CA ASP A 200 -21.58 16.22 14.09
C ASP A 200 -22.99 16.55 13.58
N LEU A 201 -23.21 16.55 12.27
CA LEU A 201 -24.53 16.80 11.68
C LEU A 201 -25.56 15.76 12.11
N SER A 202 -25.19 14.48 12.13
CA SER A 202 -26.11 13.41 12.53
C SER A 202 -26.45 13.48 14.03
N SER A 203 -25.48 13.80 14.88
CA SER A 203 -25.70 14.01 16.31
C SER A 203 -26.57 15.23 16.60
N LYS A 204 -26.35 16.36 15.89
CA LYS A 204 -27.18 17.56 16.00
C LYS A 204 -28.62 17.30 15.54
N ALA A 205 -28.81 16.62 14.42
CA ALA A 205 -30.14 16.26 13.93
C ALA A 205 -30.86 15.29 14.88
N TYR A 206 -30.14 14.30 15.42
CA TYR A 206 -30.69 13.37 16.41
C TYR A 206 -31.11 14.10 17.68
N ASN A 207 -30.24 14.96 18.23
CA ASN A 207 -30.55 15.75 19.42
C ASN A 207 -31.70 16.74 19.19
N ALA A 208 -31.82 17.33 17.99
CA ALA A 208 -32.94 18.21 17.65
C ALA A 208 -34.27 17.44 17.54
N ALA A 209 -34.25 16.21 17.03
CA ALA A 209 -35.46 15.40 16.85
C ALA A 209 -35.89 14.63 18.12
N PHE A 210 -34.94 14.22 18.95
CA PHE A 210 -35.19 13.30 20.08
C PHE A 210 -34.65 13.80 21.43
N GLY A 211 -33.92 14.91 21.48
CA GLY A 211 -33.23 15.41 22.68
C GLY A 211 -34.08 16.23 23.64
N SER A 212 -35.39 16.38 23.42
CA SER A 212 -36.31 17.13 24.31
C SER A 212 -37.19 16.21 25.18
N GLN A 213 -36.56 15.31 25.93
CA GLN A 213 -37.22 14.54 26.99
C GLN A 213 -36.30 14.49 28.23
N LYS A 214 -36.20 15.61 28.95
CA LYS A 214 -35.98 15.69 30.39
C LYS A 214 -36.53 17.00 30.92
#